data_AF-A0A2P8FWQ9-F1
#
_entry.id   AF-A0A2P8FWQ9-F1
#
_cell.length_a   1.000
_cell.length_b   1.000
_cell.length_c   1.000
_cell.angle_alpha   90.00
_cell.angle_beta   90.00
_cell.angle_gamma   90.00
#
_symmetry.space_group_name_H-M   'P 1'
#
loop_
_entity.id
_entity.type
_entity.pdbx_description
1 polymer ?
#
loop_
_entity_poly.entity_id
_entity_poly.type
_entity_poly.pdbx_seq_one_letter_code
_entity_poly.pdbx_strand_id
1 'polypeptide(L)'
;MLEGLFDIKNDRRLSVYLYRAGFGMWLMYLVLGAPALHVYKHYRQDCGMLCFVLMIVGFSASMVYDYFHHRDQYEVKKKWLFISYVILAGIIYFVEFRGHENSINLDWLLGLL
;
A
#
# COMPACT_ATOMS: atom_id res chain seq x y z
N MET A 1 24.32 12.79 4.88
CA MET A 1 23.13 12.71 3.98
C MET A 1 22.05 11.76 4.49
N LEU A 2 22.40 10.65 5.16
CA LEU A 2 21.44 9.72 5.78
C LEU A 2 21.19 9.96 7.28
N GLU A 3 21.95 10.85 7.92
CA GLU A 3 21.71 11.26 9.30
C GLU A 3 20.31 11.87 9.44
N GLY A 4 19.53 11.39 10.40
CA GLY A 4 18.15 11.83 10.62
C GLY A 4 17.11 11.27 9.65
N LEU A 5 17.48 10.41 8.68
CA LEU A 5 16.49 9.86 7.74
C LEU A 5 15.39 9.04 8.45
N PHE A 6 15.74 8.37 9.55
CA PHE A 6 14.78 7.63 10.38
C PHE A 6 14.07 8.51 11.42
N ASP A 7 14.40 9.80 11.52
CA ASP A 7 13.63 10.75 12.33
C ASP A 7 12.39 11.20 11.55
N ILE A 8 11.49 10.26 11.32
CA ILE A 8 10.26 10.43 10.54
C ILE A 8 9.32 11.46 11.16
N LYS A 9 9.53 11.79 12.43
CA LYS A 9 8.81 12.85 13.15
C LYS A 9 9.25 14.22 12.65
N ASN A 10 10.54 14.43 12.39
CA ASN A 10 11.09 15.75 12.10
C ASN A 10 11.58 15.91 10.65
N ASP A 11 11.74 14.82 9.90
CA ASP A 11 12.14 14.84 8.48
C ASP A 11 11.18 14.01 7.61
N ARG A 12 10.67 14.64 6.55
CA ARG A 12 9.75 14.05 5.58
C ARG A 12 10.45 13.23 4.49
N ARG A 13 11.78 13.32 4.34
CA ARG A 13 12.53 12.71 3.23
C ARG A 13 12.30 11.21 3.06
N LEU A 14 12.24 10.45 4.17
CA LEU A 14 12.00 9.02 4.12
C LEU A 14 10.67 8.68 3.44
N SER A 15 9.60 9.38 3.80
CA SER A 15 8.27 9.19 3.18
C SER A 15 8.30 9.45 1.67
N VAL A 16 9.05 10.47 1.25
CA VAL A 16 9.22 10.83 -0.17
C VAL A 16 10.03 9.78 -0.92
N TYR A 17 11.10 9.26 -0.33
CA TYR A 17 11.91 8.21 -0.95
C TYR A 17 11.15 6.90 -1.08
N LEU A 18 10.40 6.51 -0.05
CA LEU A 18 9.53 5.33 -0.09
C LEU A 18 8.44 5.47 -1.16
N TYR A 19 7.81 6.63 -1.24
CA TYR A 19 6.80 6.90 -2.27
C TYR A 19 7.39 6.84 -3.68
N ARG A 20 8.59 7.41 -3.88
CA ARG A 20 9.31 7.35 -5.17
C ARG A 20 9.73 5.93 -5.53
N ALA A 21 10.20 5.15 -4.57
CA ALA A 21 10.54 3.74 -4.77
C ALA A 21 9.29 2.93 -5.15
N GLY A 22 8.17 3.14 -4.45
CA GLY A 22 6.89 2.52 -4.79
C GLY A 22 6.43 2.87 -6.20
N PHE A 23 6.49 4.15 -6.58
CA PHE A 23 6.20 4.58 -7.95
C PHE A 23 7.14 3.95 -8.99
N GLY A 24 8.43 3.80 -8.67
CA GLY A 24 9.37 3.07 -9.53
C GLY A 24 8.95 1.61 -9.75
N MET A 25 8.53 0.92 -8.68
CA MET A 25 8.02 -0.45 -8.78
C MET A 25 6.72 -0.54 -9.56
N TRP A 26 5.86 0.49 -9.49
CA TRP A 26 4.67 0.60 -10.33
C TRP A 26 5.02 0.71 -11.82
N LEU A 27 6.01 1.53 -12.18
CA LEU A 27 6.48 1.62 -13.56
C LEU A 27 7.04 0.29 -14.05
N MET A 28 7.80 -0.42 -13.21
CA MET A 28 8.29 -1.77 -13.53
C MET A 28 7.13 -2.75 -13.74
N TYR A 29 6.09 -2.71 -12.90
CA TYR A 29 4.88 -3.50 -13.08
C TYR A 29 4.21 -3.26 -14.45
N LEU A 30 4.19 -2.02 -14.93
CA LEU A 30 3.63 -1.68 -16.25
C LEU A 30 4.52 -2.18 -17.39
N VAL A 31 5.83 -1.92 -17.32
CA VAL A 31 6.80 -2.31 -18.36
C VAL A 31 6.88 -3.84 -18.51
N LEU A 32 6.85 -4.58 -17.40
CA LEU A 32 6.82 -6.05 -17.41
C LEU A 32 5.50 -6.63 -17.96
N GLY A 33 4.49 -5.79 -18.19
CA GLY A 33 3.28 -6.16 -18.93
C GLY A 33 3.44 -6.16 -20.45
N ALA A 34 4.52 -5.58 -20.98
CA ALA A 34 4.75 -5.48 -22.42
C ALA A 34 5.13 -6.85 -23.03
N PRO A 35 4.64 -7.19 -24.23
CA PRO A 35 4.90 -8.47 -24.87
C PRO A 35 6.40 -8.72 -25.15
N ALA A 36 7.18 -7.65 -25.34
CA ALA A 36 8.64 -7.73 -25.53
C ALA A 36 9.39 -8.26 -24.29
N LEU A 37 8.84 -8.12 -23.08
CA LEU A 37 9.47 -8.56 -21.83
C LEU A 37 8.86 -9.86 -21.28
N HIS A 38 8.29 -10.71 -22.13
CA HIS A 38 7.62 -11.96 -21.71
C HIS A 38 8.47 -12.83 -20.76
N VAL A 39 9.80 -12.87 -20.96
CA VAL A 39 10.74 -13.63 -20.12
C VAL A 39 10.69 -13.19 -18.64
N TYR A 40 10.46 -11.90 -18.38
CA TYR A 40 10.45 -11.31 -17.04
C TYR A 40 9.04 -11.14 -16.47
N LYS A 41 8.00 -11.62 -17.16
CA LYS A 41 6.60 -11.46 -16.76
C LYS A 41 6.29 -12.03 -15.37
N HIS A 42 7.08 -13.01 -14.90
CA HIS A 42 6.93 -13.61 -13.58
C HIS A 42 7.18 -12.60 -12.44
N TYR A 43 8.13 -11.66 -12.58
CA TYR A 43 8.38 -10.61 -11.57
C TYR A 43 7.32 -9.52 -11.52
N ARG A 44 6.39 -9.49 -12.48
CA ARG A 44 5.39 -8.43 -12.58
C ARG A 44 4.56 -8.34 -11.31
N GLN A 45 4.03 -9.46 -10.83
CA GLN A 45 3.18 -9.49 -9.63
C GLN A 45 3.94 -9.01 -8.39
N ASP A 46 5.19 -9.44 -8.22
CA ASP A 46 6.05 -9.02 -7.12
C ASP A 46 6.32 -7.51 -7.15
N CYS A 47 6.56 -6.93 -8.32
CA CYS A 47 6.68 -5.48 -8.48
C CYS A 47 5.38 -4.75 -8.10
N GLY A 48 4.23 -5.29 -8.47
CA GLY A 48 2.93 -4.75 -8.07
C GLY A 48 2.72 -4.78 -6.56
N MET A 49 3.05 -5.90 -5.92
CA MET A 49 2.95 -6.07 -4.46
C MET A 49 3.91 -5.12 -3.72
N LEU A 50 5.17 -5.04 -4.16
CA LEU A 50 6.17 -4.15 -3.56
C LEU A 50 5.81 -2.67 -3.75
N CYS A 51 5.26 -2.30 -4.90
CA CYS A 51 4.70 -0.96 -5.12
C CYS A 51 3.65 -0.64 -4.05
N PHE A 52 2.66 -1.52 -3.89
CA PHE A 52 1.57 -1.33 -2.93
C PHE A 52 2.09 -1.17 -1.50
N VAL A 53 2.99 -2.07 -1.06
CA VAL A 53 3.60 -2.02 0.27
C VAL A 53 4.39 -0.71 0.47
N LEU A 54 5.26 -0.35 -0.47
CA LEU A 54 6.09 0.86 -0.37
C LEU A 54 5.26 2.14 -0.35
N MET A 55 4.19 2.22 -1.14
CA MET A 55 3.30 3.38 -1.14
C MET A 55 2.53 3.51 0.17
N ILE A 56 2.04 2.40 0.75
CA ILE A 56 1.40 2.41 2.07
C ILE A 56 2.41 2.87 3.14
N VAL A 57 3.58 2.25 3.20
CA VAL A 57 4.60 2.59 4.21
C VAL A 57 5.08 4.03 4.05
N GLY A 58 5.28 4.50 2.81
CA GLY A 58 5.62 5.90 2.53
C GLY A 58 4.50 6.86 2.96
N PHE A 59 3.25 6.50 2.73
CA PHE A 59 2.10 7.29 3.17
C PHE A 59 1.99 7.33 4.71
N SER A 60 2.11 6.20 5.38
CA SER A 60 2.12 6.10 6.84
C SER A 60 3.26 6.91 7.47
N ALA A 61 4.47 6.82 6.90
CA ALA A 61 5.61 7.64 7.31
C ALA A 61 5.31 9.14 7.18
N SER A 62 4.64 9.57 6.11
CA SER A 62 4.24 10.98 5.94
C SER A 62 3.24 11.44 6.98
N MET A 63 2.32 10.58 7.42
CA MET A 63 1.34 10.91 8.46
C MET A 63 1.98 11.14 9.82
N VAL A 64 3.09 10.45 10.15
CA VAL A 64 3.80 10.67 11.41
C VAL A 64 4.34 12.09 11.47
N TYR A 65 4.96 12.58 10.39
CA TYR A 65 5.41 13.96 10.30
C TYR A 65 4.24 14.95 10.41
N ASP A 66 3.15 14.71 9.67
CA ASP A 66 2.00 15.62 9.68
C ASP A 66 1.30 15.65 11.05
N TYR A 67 1.33 14.55 11.80
CA TYR A 67 0.77 14.51 13.15
C TYR A 67 1.45 15.52 14.09
N PHE A 68 2.79 15.66 13.99
CA PHE A 68 3.55 16.53 14.88
C PHE A 68 3.62 17.99 14.41
N HIS A 69 3.59 18.25 13.10
CA HIS A 69 3.78 19.60 12.56
C HIS A 69 2.53 20.20 11.91
N HIS A 70 1.56 19.39 11.45
CA HIS A 70 0.40 19.83 10.67
C HIS A 70 -0.88 19.02 10.99
N ARG A 71 -1.37 19.15 12.23
CA ARG A 71 -2.47 18.32 12.76
C ARG A 71 -3.75 18.36 11.92
N ASP A 72 -4.09 19.49 11.32
CA ASP A 72 -5.28 19.60 10.45
C ASP A 72 -5.16 18.75 9.19
N GLN A 73 -3.95 18.70 8.60
CA GLN A 73 -3.68 17.87 7.42
C GLN A 73 -3.70 16.39 7.78
N TYR A 74 -3.22 16.04 8.98
CA TYR A 74 -3.28 14.68 9.50
C TYR A 74 -4.72 14.17 9.62
N GLU A 75 -5.63 14.94 10.21
CA GLU A 75 -7.03 14.52 10.40
C GLU A 75 -7.74 14.28 9.05
N VAL A 76 -7.48 15.13 8.05
CA VAL A 76 -8.02 14.95 6.70
C VAL A 76 -7.46 13.68 6.07
N LYS A 77 -6.13 13.49 6.09
CA LYS A 77 -5.49 12.31 5.52
C LYS A 77 -5.96 11.02 6.20
N LYS A 78 -6.19 11.04 7.50
CA LYS A 78 -6.68 9.90 8.28
C LYS A 78 -8.08 9.48 7.82
N LYS A 79 -8.98 10.45 7.62
CA LYS A 79 -10.33 10.19 7.08
C LYS A 79 -10.26 9.53 5.69
N TRP A 80 -9.43 10.07 4.81
CA TRP A 80 -9.25 9.50 3.47
C TRP A 80 -8.64 8.10 3.48
N LEU A 81 -7.69 7.83 4.38
CA LEU A 81 -7.12 6.50 4.55
C LEU A 81 -8.16 5.48 5.02
N PHE A 82 -9.03 5.89 5.94
CA PHE A 82 -10.12 5.03 6.39
C PHE A 82 -11.09 4.70 5.24
N ILE A 83 -11.49 5.72 4.46
CA ILE A 83 -12.38 5.54 3.30
C ILE A 83 -11.74 4.60 2.27
N SER A 84 -10.45 4.76 1.96
CA SER A 84 -9.77 3.90 0.99
C SER A 84 -9.67 2.45 1.46
N TYR A 85 -9.49 2.20 2.76
CA TYR A 85 -9.53 0.84 3.32
C TYR A 85 -10.92 0.22 3.27
N VAL A 86 -11.99 0.98 3.54
CA VAL A 86 -13.36 0.49 3.38
C VAL A 86 -13.63 0.10 1.92
N ILE A 87 -13.20 0.93 0.97
CA ILE A 87 -13.33 0.63 -0.46
C ILE A 87 -12.52 -0.63 -0.82
N LEU A 88 -11.27 -0.71 -0.37
CA LEU A 88 -10.41 -1.86 -0.65
C LEU A 88 -10.99 -3.15 -0.09
N ALA A 89 -11.49 -3.14 1.15
CA ALA A 89 -12.17 -4.27 1.76
C ALA A 89 -13.41 -4.68 0.97
N GLY A 90 -14.19 -3.71 0.48
CA GLY A 90 -15.32 -3.96 -0.42
C GLY A 90 -14.89 -4.64 -1.72
N ILE A 91 -13.83 -4.14 -2.36
CA ILE A 91 -13.29 -4.73 -3.60
C ILE A 91 -12.81 -6.16 -3.35
N ILE A 92 -12.04 -6.41 -2.29
CA ILE A 92 -11.55 -7.75 -1.94
C ILE A 92 -12.73 -8.69 -1.67
N TYR A 93 -13.73 -8.24 -0.92
CA TYR A 93 -14.94 -9.02 -0.66
C TYR A 93 -15.66 -9.41 -1.96
N PHE A 94 -15.86 -8.46 -2.87
CA PHE A 94 -16.55 -8.73 -4.14
C PHE A 94 -15.73 -9.62 -5.10
N VAL A 95 -14.42 -9.38 -5.20
CA VAL A 95 -13.53 -10.10 -6.12
C VAL A 95 -13.23 -11.51 -5.61
N GLU A 96 -12.91 -11.66 -4.34
CA GLU A 96 -12.47 -12.94 -3.77
C GLU A 96 -13.65 -13.78 -3.29
N PHE A 97 -14.61 -13.18 -2.56
CA PHE A 97 -15.65 -13.93 -1.87
C PHE A 97 -16.97 -14.04 -2.65
N ARG A 98 -17.26 -13.12 -3.58
CA ARG A 98 -18.50 -13.18 -4.38
C ARG A 98 -18.32 -13.89 -5.73
N GLY A 99 -17.09 -14.00 -6.23
CA GLY A 99 -16.76 -14.80 -7.43
C GLY A 99 -16.70 -16.31 -7.16
N HIS A 100 -16.51 -16.70 -5.90
CA HIS A 100 -16.49 -18.10 -5.45
C HIS A 100 -17.84 -18.41 -4.79
N GLU A 101 -18.83 -18.81 -5.59
CA GLU A 101 -20.16 -19.25 -5.12
C GLU A 101 -20.11 -20.59 -4.36
N ASN A 102 -19.06 -20.84 -3.56
CA ASN A 102 -18.99 -21.98 -2.68
C ASN A 102 -18.27 -21.63 -1.37
N SER A 103 -19.09 -21.56 -0.31
CA SER A 103 -18.77 -21.57 1.12
C SER A 103 -17.79 -20.50 1.61
N ILE A 104 -18.35 -19.40 2.12
CA ILE A 104 -17.73 -18.66 3.21
C ILE A 104 -17.66 -19.63 4.40
N ASN A 105 -16.56 -20.40 4.51
CA ASN A 105 -16.38 -21.28 5.64
C ASN A 105 -15.88 -20.46 6.84
N LEU A 106 -16.81 -20.09 7.71
CA LEU A 106 -16.59 -19.33 8.95
C LEU A 106 -15.99 -20.19 10.09
N ASP A 107 -15.68 -21.47 9.82
CA ASP A 107 -15.08 -22.39 10.81
C ASP A 107 -13.78 -21.86 11.43
N TRP A 108 -12.98 -21.10 10.66
CA TRP A 108 -11.73 -20.50 11.17
C TRP A 108 -11.97 -19.39 12.22
N LEU A 109 -13.12 -18.70 12.15
CA LEU A 109 -13.46 -17.61 13.06
C LEU A 109 -14.03 -18.14 14.39
N LEU A 110 -14.70 -19.30 14.35
CA LEU A 110 -15.22 -19.98 15.55
C LEU A 110 -14.14 -20.76 16.32
N GLY A 111 -13.04 -21.17 15.68
CA GLY A 111 -11.93 -21.84 16.37
C GLY A 111 -11.04 -20.94 17.24
N LEU A 112 -11.25 -19.62 17.17
CA LEU A 112 -10.48 -18.60 17.91
C LEU A 112 -11.22 -18.05 19.15
N LEU A 113 -12.47 -18.48 19.38
CA LEU A 113 -13.36 -18.04 20.47
C LEU A 113 -13.57 -19.19 21.46
#